data_AF-A0A259D3B1-F1
#
_entry.id   AF-A0A259D3B1-F1
#
_cell.length_a   1.000
_cell.length_b   1.000
_cell.length_c   1.000
_cell.angle_alpha   90.00
_cell.angle_beta   90.00
_cell.angle_gamma   90.00
#
_symmetry.space_group_name_H-M   'P 1'
#
loop_
_entity.id
_entity.type
_entity.pdbx_description
1 polymer ?
#
loop_
_entity_poly.entity_id
_entity_poly.type
_entity_poly.pdbx_seq_one_letter_code
_entity_poly.pdbx_strand_id
1 'polypeptide(L)'
;SPRLLGVRNDGRTVVEVGAMSEGTTDQLFLALRLAAVEQSVAAGVRLPFLADDLFVNFDDDRSEAGFRVLAELARSTQVLFFTHHPHLASIARSVVGADIHSECTLG
;
A
#
# COMPACT_ATOMS: atom_id res chain seq x y z
N SER A 1 -19.35 11.65 -16.54
CA SER A 1 -18.46 11.62 -15.35
C SER A 1 -17.42 10.53 -15.52
N PRO A 2 -16.15 10.76 -15.16
CA PRO A 2 -15.13 9.71 -15.20
C PRO A 2 -15.52 8.56 -14.25
N ARG A 3 -15.27 7.32 -14.67
CA ARG A 3 -15.55 6.10 -13.91
C ARG A 3 -14.32 5.20 -13.95
N LEU A 4 -13.99 4.59 -12.82
CA LEU A 4 -12.97 3.55 -12.74
C LEU A 4 -13.64 2.20 -12.90
N LEU A 5 -13.01 1.33 -13.70
CA LEU A 5 -13.48 -0.02 -13.98
C LEU A 5 -12.28 -0.97 -13.86
N GLY A 6 -12.51 -2.18 -13.36
CA GLY A 6 -11.51 -3.24 -13.37
C GLY A 6 -11.56 -4.01 -14.67
N VAL A 7 -10.42 -4.57 -15.08
CA VAL A 7 -10.33 -5.54 -16.18
C VAL A 7 -9.86 -6.86 -15.59
N ARG A 8 -10.58 -7.96 -15.84
CA ARG A 8 -10.17 -9.30 -15.41
C ARG A 8 -8.95 -9.78 -16.20
N ASN A 9 -8.33 -10.87 -15.75
CA ASN A 9 -7.14 -11.45 -16.38
C ASN A 9 -7.35 -11.89 -17.84
N ASP A 10 -8.61 -12.06 -18.28
CA ASP A 10 -8.94 -12.33 -19.69
C ASP A 10 -8.77 -11.10 -20.61
N GLY A 11 -8.48 -9.91 -20.02
CA GLY A 11 -8.26 -8.65 -20.73
C GLY A 11 -9.52 -8.06 -21.36
N ARG A 12 -10.69 -8.66 -21.17
CA ARG A 12 -11.93 -8.32 -21.90
C ARG A 12 -13.11 -8.11 -20.98
N THR A 13 -13.17 -8.84 -19.88
CA THR A 13 -14.26 -8.70 -18.91
C THR A 13 -14.00 -7.49 -18.05
N VAL A 14 -14.86 -6.49 -18.23
CA VAL A 14 -14.86 -5.24 -17.46
C VAL A 14 -15.79 -5.40 -16.27
N VAL A 15 -15.33 -4.97 -15.10
CA VAL A 15 -16.10 -5.02 -13.85
C VAL A 15 -16.20 -3.65 -13.21
N GLU A 16 -17.37 -3.35 -12.68
CA GLU A 16 -17.59 -2.20 -11.81
C GLU A 16 -16.83 -2.38 -10.50
N VAL A 17 -16.39 -1.27 -9.89
CA VAL A 17 -15.72 -1.30 -8.58
C VAL A 17 -16.58 -2.01 -7.53
N GLY A 18 -17.89 -1.77 -7.52
CA GLY A 18 -18.82 -2.44 -6.60
C GLY A 18 -18.97 -3.96 -6.81
N ALA A 19 -18.45 -4.50 -7.91
CA ALA A 19 -18.42 -5.94 -8.20
C ALA A 19 -17.03 -6.57 -7.94
N MET A 20 -16.08 -5.81 -7.39
CA MET A 20 -14.79 -6.31 -6.93
C MET A 20 -14.92 -6.92 -5.52
N SER A 21 -14.02 -7.83 -5.17
CA SER A 21 -13.90 -8.24 -3.76
C SER A 21 -13.43 -7.06 -2.90
N GLU A 22 -13.73 -7.10 -1.60
CA GLU A 22 -13.31 -6.08 -0.64
C GLU A 22 -11.80 -5.80 -0.72
N GLY A 23 -10.95 -6.82 -0.60
CA GLY A 23 -9.49 -6.63 -0.71
C GLY A 23 -9.00 -6.07 -2.05
N THR A 24 -9.71 -6.34 -3.16
CA THR A 24 -9.36 -5.73 -4.47
C THR A 24 -9.76 -4.26 -4.53
N THR A 25 -10.93 -3.93 -3.99
CA THR A 25 -11.40 -2.55 -3.86
C THR A 25 -10.48 -1.73 -2.95
N ASP A 26 -10.04 -2.32 -1.83
CA ASP A 26 -9.10 -1.67 -0.90
C ASP A 26 -7.75 -1.40 -1.56
N GLN A 27 -7.21 -2.34 -2.34
CA GLN A 27 -5.99 -2.13 -3.12
C GLN A 27 -6.13 -1.02 -4.16
N LEU A 28 -7.27 -0.95 -4.86
CA LEU A 28 -7.54 0.12 -5.80
C LEU A 28 -7.55 1.48 -5.10
N PHE A 29 -8.27 1.59 -3.97
CA PHE A 29 -8.32 2.85 -3.23
C PHE A 29 -6.97 3.22 -2.61
N LEU A 30 -6.19 2.22 -2.17
CA LEU A 30 -4.84 2.45 -1.70
C LEU A 30 -3.94 3.02 -2.82
N ALA A 31 -3.96 2.43 -4.02
CA ALA A 31 -3.17 2.92 -5.15
C ALA A 31 -3.48 4.38 -5.49
N LEU A 32 -4.77 4.76 -5.46
CA LEU A 32 -5.18 6.15 -5.67
C LEU A 32 -4.68 7.10 -4.58
N ARG A 33 -4.73 6.67 -3.31
CA ARG A 33 -4.19 7.45 -2.18
C ARG A 33 -2.68 7.63 -2.30
N LEU A 34 -1.95 6.58 -2.65
CA LEU A 34 -0.49 6.65 -2.85
C LEU A 34 -0.13 7.58 -4.01
N ALA A 35 -0.85 7.53 -5.14
CA ALA A 35 -0.63 8.45 -6.24
C ALA A 35 -0.82 9.93 -5.83
N ALA A 36 -1.82 10.21 -4.98
CA ALA A 36 -2.03 11.56 -4.45
C ALA A 36 -0.91 11.99 -3.48
N VAL A 37 -0.39 11.06 -2.67
CA VAL A 37 0.77 11.30 -1.79
C VAL A 37 2.02 11.59 -2.62
N GLU A 38 2.32 10.78 -3.64
CA GLU A 38 3.46 10.99 -4.54
C GLU A 38 3.39 12.36 -5.23
N GLN A 39 2.20 12.76 -5.70
CA GLN A 39 2.00 14.09 -6.28
C GLN A 39 2.27 15.21 -5.26
N SER A 40 1.86 15.01 -4.00
CA SER A 40 2.09 15.97 -2.93
C SER A 40 3.58 16.09 -2.59
N VAL A 41 4.28 14.95 -2.51
CA VAL A 41 5.73 14.90 -2.30
C VAL A 41 6.47 15.59 -3.46
N ALA A 42 6.08 15.31 -4.70
CA ALA A 42 6.63 15.96 -5.89
C ALA A 42 6.38 17.48 -5.92
N ALA A 43 5.26 17.94 -5.36
CA ALA A 43 4.95 19.36 -5.18
C ALA A 43 5.73 20.01 -4.02
N GLY A 44 6.57 19.26 -3.31
CA GLY A 44 7.46 19.76 -2.25
C GLY A 44 6.94 19.62 -0.83
N VAL A 45 5.83 18.89 -0.61
CA VAL A 45 5.35 18.57 0.75
C VAL A 45 6.35 17.64 1.44
N ARG A 46 6.79 18.00 2.66
CA ARG A 46 7.80 17.24 3.44
C ARG A 46 7.22 16.68 4.73
N LEU A 47 6.08 16.01 4.64
CA LEU A 47 5.48 15.31 5.78
C LEU A 47 5.71 13.81 5.66
N PRO A 48 5.92 13.10 6.78
CA PRO A 48 5.95 11.65 6.77
C PRO A 48 4.59 11.11 6.30
N PHE A 49 4.62 9.97 5.62
CA PHE A 49 3.43 9.17 5.31
C PHE A 49 3.14 8.22 6.46
N LEU A 50 1.99 8.37 7.10
CA LEU A 50 1.55 7.51 8.20
C LEU A 50 0.57 6.46 7.67
N ALA A 51 0.92 5.18 7.79
CA ALA A 51 0.16 4.04 7.34
C ALA A 51 -0.30 3.20 8.54
N ASP A 52 -1.54 3.38 8.99
CA ASP A 52 -2.10 2.67 10.13
C ASP A 52 -2.99 1.49 9.66
N ASP A 53 -2.58 0.26 9.99
CA ASP A 53 -3.22 -1.01 9.60
C ASP A 53 -3.62 -1.11 8.12
N LEU A 54 -2.76 -0.54 7.27
CA LEU A 54 -3.02 -0.36 5.83
C LEU A 54 -3.31 -1.66 5.07
N PHE A 55 -2.81 -2.80 5.58
CA PHE A 55 -2.92 -4.12 4.95
C PHE A 55 -3.82 -5.10 5.71
N VAL A 56 -4.70 -4.60 6.59
CA VAL A 56 -5.58 -5.45 7.42
C VAL A 56 -6.40 -6.48 6.63
N ASN A 57 -6.81 -6.15 5.41
CA ASN A 57 -7.62 -7.03 4.54
C ASN A 57 -6.79 -7.75 3.46
N PHE A 58 -5.46 -7.66 3.50
CA PHE A 58 -4.59 -8.23 2.46
C PHE A 58 -4.11 -9.61 2.89
N ASP A 59 -4.07 -10.54 1.92
CA ASP A 59 -3.29 -11.76 2.05
C ASP A 59 -1.78 -11.44 2.00
N ASP A 60 -0.94 -12.45 2.27
CA ASP A 60 0.51 -12.28 2.37
C ASP A 60 1.13 -11.79 1.05
N ASP A 61 0.70 -12.34 -0.09
CA ASP A 61 1.20 -11.95 -1.42
C ASP A 61 0.87 -10.47 -1.73
N ARG A 62 -0.35 -10.06 -1.41
CA ARG A 62 -0.79 -8.65 -1.55
C ARG A 62 -0.06 -7.73 -0.60
N SER A 63 0.19 -8.17 0.64
CA SER A 63 0.96 -7.41 1.63
C SER A 63 2.41 -7.24 1.18
N GLU A 64 3.02 -8.28 0.63
CA GLU A 64 4.37 -8.24 0.07
C GLU A 64 4.47 -7.21 -1.06
N ALA A 65 3.53 -7.24 -2.01
CA ALA A 65 3.44 -6.24 -3.08
C ALA A 65 3.24 -4.82 -2.52
N GLY A 66 2.37 -4.66 -1.51
CA GLY A 66 2.16 -3.39 -0.83
C GLY A 66 3.43 -2.84 -0.20
N PHE A 67 4.19 -3.67 0.54
CA PHE A 67 5.46 -3.25 1.13
C PHE A 67 6.53 -2.89 0.11
N ARG A 68 6.57 -3.54 -1.06
CA ARG A 68 7.45 -3.11 -2.17
C ARG A 68 7.15 -1.68 -2.62
N VAL A 69 5.86 -1.35 -2.77
CA VAL A 69 5.42 0.01 -3.14
C VAL A 69 5.76 1.01 -2.04
N LEU A 70 5.53 0.66 -0.76
CA LEU A 70 5.88 1.53 0.36
C LEU A 70 7.41 1.74 0.47
N ALA A 71 8.22 0.73 0.16
CA ALA A 71 9.68 0.84 0.12
C ALA A 71 10.15 1.80 -0.98
N GLU A 72 9.49 1.80 -2.14
CA GLU A 72 9.76 2.78 -3.20
C GLU A 72 9.38 4.20 -2.75
N LEU A 73 8.20 4.37 -2.16
CA LEU A 73 7.76 5.65 -1.60
C LEU A 73 8.72 6.16 -0.50
N ALA A 74 9.26 5.24 0.31
CA ALA A 74 10.20 5.54 1.39
C ALA A 74 11.50 6.21 0.90
N ARG A 75 11.82 6.08 -0.41
CA ARG A 75 12.97 6.77 -1.02
C ARG A 75 12.75 8.28 -1.20
N SER A 76 11.49 8.72 -1.19
CA SER A 76 11.09 10.10 -1.47
C SER A 76 10.51 10.80 -0.23
N THR A 77 9.92 10.06 0.71
CA THR A 77 9.43 10.58 1.99
C THR A 77 9.55 9.53 3.08
N GLN A 78 9.59 9.95 4.35
CA GLN A 78 9.59 9.00 5.47
C GLN A 78 8.24 8.26 5.53
N VAL A 79 8.27 6.93 5.61
CA VAL A 79 7.09 6.08 5.80
C VAL A 79 7.09 5.54 7.22
N LEU A 80 5.99 5.76 7.94
CA LEU A 80 5.74 5.21 9.28
C LEU A 80 4.57 4.24 9.17
N PHE A 81 4.86 2.94 9.30
CA PHE A 81 3.85 1.89 9.22
C PHE A 81 3.53 1.37 10.62
N PHE A 82 2.25 1.40 10.97
CA PHE A 82 1.72 0.90 12.23
C PHE A 82 0.87 -0.31 11.96
N THR A 83 1.07 -1.36 12.74
CA THR A 83 0.18 -2.51 12.71
C THR A 83 0.18 -3.27 14.01
N HIS A 84 -0.96 -3.89 14.30
CA HIS A 84 -1.09 -4.86 15.38
C HIS A 84 -0.88 -6.32 14.92
N HIS A 85 -0.64 -6.57 13.62
CA HIS A 85 -0.44 -7.90 13.05
C HIS A 85 1.04 -8.27 12.97
N PRO A 86 1.55 -9.21 13.81
CA PRO A 86 2.98 -9.52 13.85
C PRO A 86 3.54 -10.09 12.53
N HIS A 87 2.71 -10.78 11.74
CA HIS A 87 3.15 -11.33 10.46
C HIS A 87 3.49 -10.23 9.44
N LEU A 88 2.80 -9.08 9.47
CA LEU A 88 3.09 -7.96 8.57
C LEU A 88 4.47 -7.36 8.84
N ALA A 89 4.92 -7.31 10.09
CA ALA A 89 6.28 -6.91 10.43
C ALA A 89 7.33 -7.90 9.87
N SER A 90 7.02 -9.20 9.91
CA SER A 90 7.87 -10.23 9.28
C SER A 90 7.98 -10.06 7.77
N ILE A 91 6.87 -9.80 7.08
CA ILE A 91 6.84 -9.55 5.64
C ILE A 91 7.58 -8.24 5.31
N ALA A 92 7.36 -7.17 6.07
CA ALA A 92 8.08 -5.91 5.87
C ALA A 92 9.60 -6.13 5.97
N ARG A 93 10.06 -6.89 6.96
CA ARG A 93 11.48 -7.22 7.15
C ARG A 93 12.05 -8.01 5.98
N SER A 94 11.31 -8.95 5.41
CA SER A 94 11.80 -9.76 4.27
C SER A 94 11.83 -8.97 2.95
N VAL A 95 10.90 -8.04 2.77
CA VAL A 95 10.71 -7.29 1.51
C VAL A 95 11.54 -6.02 1.45
N VAL A 96 11.50 -5.22 2.51
CA VAL A 96 12.04 -3.85 2.53
C VAL A 96 13.56 -3.88 2.74
N GLY A 97 14.09 -4.93 3.38
CA GLY A 97 15.52 -5.07 3.65
C GLY A 97 15.98 -4.23 4.83
N ALA A 98 17.07 -4.65 5.48
CA ALA A 98 17.51 -4.07 6.75
C ALA A 98 18.07 -2.64 6.64
N ASP A 99 18.53 -2.21 5.46
CA ASP A 99 19.20 -0.91 5.27
C ASP A 99 18.23 0.28 5.28
N ILE A 100 16.95 0.03 5.00
CA ILE A 100 15.90 1.06 4.89
C ILE A 100 14.71 0.81 5.83
N HIS A 101 14.80 -0.23 6.68
CA HIS A 101 13.77 -0.63 7.63
C HIS A 101 14.28 -0.49 9.07
N SER A 102 13.42 0.02 9.96
CA SER A 102 13.62 -0.05 11.40
C SER A 102 12.32 -0.47 12.05
N GLU A 103 12.40 -1.41 12.99
CA GLU A 103 11.23 -1.95 13.70
C GLU A 103 11.28 -1.51 15.16
N CYS A 104 10.14 -1.10 15.69
CA CYS A 104 9.96 -0.79 17.10
C CYS A 104 8.70 -1.50 17.60
N THR A 105 8.83 -2.27 18.67
CA THR A 105 7.69 -2.86 19.36
C THR A 105 7.27 -1.94 20.50
N LEU A 106 6.02 -1.50 20.47
CA LEU A 106 5.42 -0.74 21.57
C LEU A 106 4.90 -1.75 22.61
N GLY A 107 5.50 -1.73 23.81
CA GLY A 107 5.14 -2.60 24.93
C GLY A 107 4.06 -2.03 25.83
#